data_AF-A0A847JII9-F1
#
_entry.id   AF-A0A847JII9-F1
#
_cell.length_a   1.000
_cell.length_b   1.000
_cell.length_c   1.000
_cell.angle_alpha   90.00
_cell.angle_beta   90.00
_cell.angle_gamma   90.00
#
_symmetry.space_group_name_H-M   'P 1'
#
loop_
_entity.id
_entity.type
_entity.pdbx_description
1 polymer ?
#
loop_
_entity_poly.entity_id
_entity_poly.type
_entity_poly.pdbx_seq_one_letter_code
_entity_poly.pdbx_strand_id
1 'polypeptide(L)'
;MVKKDKKDIKDFTKILKETASKAPQKVSKVAKTVADSAGEQHEHISKWTKEQKRTFIWFALVMFLVMVIVAVLVFFLALRGEERTMVPDVRHMDLADALVKLQQRELYPRLTLRFTDNPLDRNLVLEQSPPPGSIVKAGRRINLVVSRGAVLDRVEDYSGRNIDDLKLYLQGISATTKTLVSIREPPLYIFDNSAPGTILDQEPKPGTEISGPTVLDLVVSKGPESRNIAMPSLIGLSMREMASKASTIPLVFSYKMRSAHEKETPGTVVEQSVQPDTN
;
A
#
# COMPACT_ATOMS: atom_id res chain seq x y z
N MET A 1 -59.48 100.80 -61.31
CA MET A 1 -58.69 100.87 -60.07
C MET A 1 -59.25 99.88 -59.05
N VAL A 2 -58.60 98.72 -58.96
CA VAL A 2 -58.17 98.04 -57.73
C VAL A 2 -59.13 98.12 -56.53
N LYS A 3 -59.78 97.00 -56.17
CA LYS A 3 -60.19 96.61 -54.79
C LYS A 3 -61.00 95.29 -54.79
N LYS A 4 -60.40 94.14 -55.13
CA LYS A 4 -61.04 92.83 -54.84
C LYS A 4 -60.18 91.85 -54.01
N ASP A 5 -58.85 92.02 -53.94
CA ASP A 5 -57.96 90.99 -53.37
C ASP A 5 -57.43 91.18 -51.93
N LYS A 6 -57.88 92.17 -51.15
CA LYS A 6 -57.34 92.39 -49.78
C LYS A 6 -58.15 91.74 -48.64
N LYS A 7 -59.30 91.12 -48.92
CA LYS A 7 -60.16 90.53 -47.88
C LYS A 7 -59.89 89.03 -47.67
N ASP A 8 -59.63 88.27 -48.73
CA ASP A 8 -59.44 86.82 -48.63
C ASP A 8 -58.11 86.43 -47.96
N ILE A 9 -57.07 87.26 -48.12
CA ILE A 9 -55.80 87.13 -47.38
C ILE A 9 -55.99 87.34 -45.87
N LYS A 10 -56.99 88.14 -45.47
CA LYS A 10 -57.29 88.37 -44.04
C LYS A 10 -57.96 87.17 -43.38
N ASP A 11 -58.71 86.36 -44.11
CA ASP A 11 -59.39 85.18 -43.54
C ASP A 11 -58.42 84.00 -43.39
N PHE A 12 -57.53 83.77 -44.35
CA PHE A 12 -56.47 82.75 -44.19
C PHE A 12 -55.46 83.08 -43.09
N THR A 13 -55.07 84.36 -42.97
CA THR A 13 -54.24 84.81 -41.85
C THR A 13 -54.96 84.69 -40.50
N LYS A 14 -56.29 84.79 -40.47
CA LYS A 14 -57.10 84.54 -39.27
C LYS A 14 -57.08 83.06 -38.88
N ILE A 15 -57.22 82.16 -39.84
CA ILE A 15 -57.21 80.70 -39.62
C ILE A 15 -55.82 80.21 -39.19
N LEU A 16 -54.74 80.71 -39.80
CA LEU A 16 -53.36 80.40 -39.39
C LEU A 16 -53.03 80.93 -37.99
N LYS A 17 -53.50 82.13 -37.66
CA LYS A 17 -53.34 82.74 -36.32
C LYS A 17 -54.15 82.00 -35.25
N GLU A 18 -55.33 81.48 -35.62
CA GLU A 18 -56.16 80.65 -34.74
C GLU A 18 -55.55 79.25 -34.52
N THR A 19 -54.92 78.68 -35.55
CA THR A 19 -54.22 77.38 -35.47
C THR A 19 -52.92 77.49 -34.68
N ALA A 20 -52.15 78.57 -34.86
CA ALA A 20 -50.94 78.86 -34.08
C ALA A 20 -51.24 79.20 -32.61
N SER A 21 -52.40 79.83 -32.34
CA SER A 21 -52.86 80.13 -30.97
C SER A 21 -53.33 78.88 -30.22
N LYS A 22 -53.84 77.85 -30.91
CA LYS A 22 -54.32 76.60 -30.31
C LYS A 22 -53.25 75.50 -30.20
N ALA A 23 -52.11 75.64 -30.90
CA ALA A 23 -50.96 74.73 -30.80
C ALA A 23 -50.41 74.56 -29.36
N PRO A 24 -50.16 75.62 -28.56
CA PRO A 24 -49.63 75.45 -27.20
C PRO A 24 -50.63 74.78 -26.23
N GLN A 25 -51.93 74.94 -26.45
CA GLN A 25 -52.97 74.27 -25.63
C GLN A 25 -53.09 72.78 -25.92
N LYS A 26 -52.90 72.35 -27.18
CA LYS A 26 -52.95 70.94 -27.56
C LYS A 26 -51.73 70.17 -27.03
N VAL A 27 -50.54 70.77 -27.09
CA VAL A 27 -49.30 70.19 -26.56
C VAL A 27 -49.31 70.17 -25.02
N SER A 28 -49.84 71.22 -24.38
CA SER A 28 -50.06 71.26 -22.92
C SER A 28 -51.03 70.18 -22.43
N LYS A 29 -52.12 69.92 -23.17
CA LYS A 29 -53.06 68.85 -22.83
C LYS A 29 -52.42 67.48 -22.93
N VAL A 30 -51.70 67.18 -24.01
CA VAL A 30 -51.01 65.89 -24.18
C VAL A 30 -49.91 65.69 -23.13
N ALA A 31 -49.14 66.73 -22.79
CA ALA A 31 -48.14 66.67 -21.72
C ALA A 31 -48.76 66.43 -20.34
N LYS A 32 -49.94 67.02 -20.05
CA LYS A 32 -50.71 66.70 -18.84
C LYS A 32 -51.25 65.27 -18.87
N THR A 33 -51.79 64.80 -20.00
CA THR A 33 -52.30 63.42 -20.11
C THR A 33 -51.20 62.37 -19.92
N VAL A 34 -49.97 62.63 -20.37
CA VAL A 34 -48.82 61.73 -20.14
C VAL A 34 -48.28 61.84 -18.71
N ALA A 35 -48.28 63.03 -18.10
CA ALA A 35 -47.91 63.21 -16.70
C ALA A 35 -48.95 62.60 -15.73
N ASP A 36 -50.23 62.75 -16.03
CA ASP A 36 -51.35 62.16 -15.29
C ASP A 36 -51.36 60.63 -15.47
N SER A 37 -51.09 60.12 -16.69
CA SER A 37 -50.93 58.68 -16.95
C SER A 37 -49.69 58.08 -16.28
N ALA A 38 -48.59 58.83 -16.13
CA ALA A 38 -47.41 58.39 -15.38
C ALA A 38 -47.64 58.44 -13.86
N GLY A 39 -48.40 59.42 -13.36
CA GLY A 39 -48.85 59.51 -11.97
C GLY A 39 -49.81 58.38 -11.58
N GLU A 40 -50.78 58.05 -12.44
CA GLU A 40 -51.75 56.96 -12.24
C GLU A 40 -51.08 55.57 -12.31
N GLN A 41 -50.10 55.37 -13.20
CA GLN A 41 -49.35 54.12 -13.26
C GLN A 41 -48.47 53.87 -12.03
N HIS A 42 -47.98 54.92 -11.37
CA HIS A 42 -47.27 54.80 -10.09
C HIS A 42 -48.21 54.61 -8.88
N GLU A 43 -49.45 55.10 -8.94
CA GLU A 43 -50.40 54.91 -7.84
C GLU A 43 -50.95 53.48 -7.77
N HIS A 44 -51.09 52.81 -8.92
CA HIS A 44 -51.57 51.43 -9.00
C HIS A 44 -50.56 50.37 -8.52
N ILE A 45 -49.30 50.75 -8.25
CA ILE A 45 -48.26 49.83 -7.75
C ILE A 45 -48.25 49.73 -6.21
N SER A 46 -48.97 50.59 -5.48
CA SER A 46 -48.73 50.74 -4.02
C SER A 46 -49.88 50.42 -3.06
N LYS A 47 -51.08 50.07 -3.52
CA LYS A 47 -52.20 49.81 -2.59
C LYS A 47 -52.63 48.35 -2.61
N TRP A 48 -51.83 47.51 -1.94
CA TRP A 48 -52.24 46.14 -1.61
C TRP A 48 -53.58 46.16 -0.88
N THR A 49 -54.57 45.41 -1.39
CA THR A 49 -55.89 45.30 -0.76
C THR A 49 -55.77 44.66 0.63
N LYS A 50 -56.69 45.00 1.55
CA LYS A 50 -56.65 44.53 2.96
C LYS A 50 -56.61 43.00 3.05
N GLU A 51 -57.21 42.31 2.08
CA GLU A 51 -57.20 40.85 1.98
C GLU A 51 -55.86 40.30 1.44
N GLN A 52 -55.24 40.94 0.44
CA GLN A 52 -53.91 40.58 -0.05
C GLN A 52 -52.82 40.83 1.00
N LYS A 53 -52.93 41.89 1.81
CA LYS A 53 -52.06 42.09 2.98
C LYS A 53 -52.24 40.96 4.00
N ARG A 54 -53.47 40.50 4.24
CA ARG A 54 -53.75 39.41 5.19
C ARG A 54 -53.17 38.07 4.72
N THR A 55 -53.33 37.71 3.45
CA THR A 55 -52.75 36.47 2.90
C THR A 55 -51.23 36.50 2.85
N PHE A 56 -50.64 37.67 2.57
CA PHE A 56 -49.19 37.83 2.60
C PHE A 56 -48.61 37.82 4.00
N ILE A 57 -49.28 38.44 4.98
CA ILE A 57 -48.91 38.34 6.40
C ILE A 57 -49.00 36.89 6.86
N TRP A 58 -50.05 36.16 6.46
CA TRP A 58 -50.20 34.74 6.83
C TRP A 58 -49.12 33.87 6.17
N PHE A 59 -48.80 34.11 4.89
CA PHE A 59 -47.72 33.42 4.19
C PHE A 59 -46.34 33.72 4.81
N ALA A 60 -46.06 34.98 5.14
CA ALA A 60 -44.83 35.38 5.83
C ALA A 60 -44.73 34.76 7.23
N LEU A 61 -45.85 34.66 7.94
CA LEU A 61 -45.92 34.03 9.27
C LEU A 61 -45.69 32.51 9.17
N VAL A 62 -46.26 31.84 8.17
CA VAL A 62 -46.00 30.41 7.89
C VAL A 62 -44.54 30.19 7.49
N MET A 63 -43.97 31.05 6.64
CA MET A 63 -42.57 30.93 6.23
C MET A 63 -41.62 31.14 7.41
N PHE A 64 -41.91 32.13 8.26
CA PHE A 64 -41.20 32.34 9.52
C PHE A 64 -41.33 31.14 10.46
N LEU A 65 -42.52 30.55 10.59
CA LEU A 65 -42.74 29.33 11.38
C LEU A 65 -41.91 28.15 10.85
N VAL A 66 -41.88 27.95 9.53
CA VAL A 66 -41.06 26.91 8.88
C VAL A 66 -39.58 27.17 9.12
N MET A 67 -39.11 28.41 8.99
CA MET A 67 -37.72 28.78 9.27
C MET A 67 -37.34 28.50 10.73
N VAL A 68 -38.25 28.80 11.68
CA VAL A 68 -38.07 28.47 13.10
C VAL A 68 -38.02 26.96 13.32
N ILE A 69 -38.90 26.18 12.68
CA ILE A 69 -38.89 24.72 12.78
C ILE A 69 -37.57 24.13 12.24
N VAL A 70 -37.10 24.61 11.08
CA VAL A 70 -35.81 24.19 10.52
C VAL A 70 -34.65 24.60 11.42
N ALA A 71 -34.67 25.82 11.97
CA ALA A 71 -33.64 26.28 12.90
C ALA A 71 -33.63 25.44 14.18
N VAL A 72 -34.79 25.09 14.74
CA VAL A 72 -34.93 24.20 15.90
C VAL A 72 -34.46 22.80 15.57
N LEU A 73 -34.79 22.25 14.40
CA LEU A 73 -34.31 20.94 13.94
C LEU A 73 -32.78 20.91 13.82
N VAL A 74 -32.20 21.92 13.17
CA VAL A 74 -30.74 22.07 13.01
C VAL A 74 -30.08 22.27 14.38
N PHE A 75 -30.69 23.06 15.26
CA PHE A 75 -30.21 23.28 16.62
C PHE A 75 -30.22 21.97 17.42
N PHE A 76 -31.30 21.18 17.39
CA PHE A 76 -31.38 19.87 18.05
C PHE A 76 -30.41 18.84 17.45
N LEU A 77 -30.18 18.86 16.13
CA LEU A 77 -29.16 18.02 15.50
C LEU A 77 -27.74 18.42 15.91
N ALA A 78 -27.48 19.72 16.06
CA ALA A 78 -26.21 20.25 16.58
C ALA A 78 -26.04 20.01 18.09
N LEU A 79 -27.13 19.84 18.83
CA LEU A 79 -27.17 19.55 20.27
C LEU A 79 -27.16 18.07 20.63
N ARG A 80 -27.16 17.14 19.65
CA ARG A 80 -26.74 15.76 19.93
C ARG A 80 -25.29 15.80 20.39
N GLY A 81 -25.12 15.95 21.70
CA GLY A 81 -23.83 16.05 22.35
C GLY A 81 -22.98 14.86 21.95
N GLU A 82 -21.68 15.12 21.81
CA GLU A 82 -20.70 14.10 21.43
C GLU A 82 -20.87 12.88 22.34
N GLU A 83 -21.47 11.81 21.79
CA GLU A 83 -21.71 10.58 22.55
C GLU A 83 -20.35 10.13 23.09
N ARG A 84 -20.25 10.01 24.41
CA ARG A 84 -19.00 9.59 25.06
C ARG A 84 -19.09 8.11 25.34
N THR A 85 -18.04 7.40 24.95
CA THR A 85 -17.93 5.96 25.09
C THR A 85 -16.69 5.61 25.88
N MET A 86 -16.75 4.50 26.60
CA MET A 86 -15.61 3.97 27.33
C MET A 86 -14.76 3.13 26.39
N VAL A 87 -13.45 3.37 26.40
CA VAL A 87 -12.49 2.56 25.66
C VAL A 87 -12.41 1.16 26.29
N PRO A 88 -12.75 0.09 25.55
CA PRO A 88 -12.64 -1.27 26.06
C PRO A 88 -11.16 -1.67 26.21
N ASP A 89 -10.89 -2.65 27.08
CA ASP A 89 -9.59 -3.33 27.07
C ASP A 89 -9.56 -4.34 25.92
N VAL A 90 -8.64 -4.10 25.01
CA VAL A 90 -8.33 -4.95 23.85
C VAL A 90 -6.89 -5.44 23.87
N ARG A 91 -6.11 -5.15 24.93
CA ARG A 91 -4.75 -5.68 25.07
C ARG A 91 -4.80 -7.19 25.25
N HIS A 92 -3.83 -7.90 24.68
CA HIS A 92 -3.74 -9.36 24.69
C HIS A 92 -4.95 -10.07 24.06
N MET A 93 -5.79 -9.35 23.30
CA MET A 93 -6.82 -9.95 22.46
C MET A 93 -6.28 -10.13 21.05
N ASP A 94 -6.82 -11.11 20.33
CA ASP A 94 -6.62 -11.21 18.89
C ASP A 94 -7.14 -9.95 18.20
N LEU A 95 -6.44 -9.52 17.15
CA LEU A 95 -6.80 -8.33 16.39
C LEU A 95 -8.25 -8.39 15.90
N ALA A 96 -8.75 -9.54 15.43
CA ALA A 96 -10.12 -9.65 14.94
C ALA A 96 -11.14 -9.37 16.06
N ASP A 97 -10.95 -9.96 17.23
CA ASP A 97 -11.83 -9.75 18.38
C ASP A 97 -11.74 -8.31 18.91
N ALA A 98 -10.54 -7.75 18.94
CA ALA A 98 -10.30 -6.36 19.32
C ALA A 98 -11.04 -5.38 18.40
N LEU A 99 -11.02 -5.62 17.08
CA LEU A 99 -11.72 -4.80 16.09
C LEU A 99 -13.24 -4.82 16.31
N VAL A 100 -13.81 -6.00 16.55
CA VAL A 100 -15.25 -6.15 16.84
C VAL A 100 -15.62 -5.37 18.11
N LYS A 101 -14.83 -5.50 19.17
CA LYS A 101 -15.09 -4.85 20.46
C LYS A 101 -14.98 -3.32 20.38
N LEU A 102 -14.08 -2.79 19.55
CA LEU A 102 -13.97 -1.36 19.28
C LEU A 102 -15.13 -0.86 18.43
N GLN A 103 -15.52 -1.61 17.40
CA GLN A 103 -16.64 -1.25 16.53
C GLN A 103 -17.97 -1.17 17.30
N GLN A 104 -18.22 -2.08 18.24
CA GLN A 104 -19.40 -2.04 19.14
C GLN A 104 -19.47 -0.76 19.99
N ARG A 105 -18.36 -0.07 20.18
CA ARG A 105 -18.25 1.18 20.93
C ARG A 105 -18.11 2.39 20.02
N GLU A 106 -18.30 2.22 18.71
CA GLU A 106 -18.11 3.24 17.68
C GLU A 106 -16.69 3.84 17.70
N LEU A 107 -15.69 3.05 18.08
CA LEU A 107 -14.28 3.45 18.12
C LEU A 107 -13.56 2.96 16.88
N TYR A 108 -12.71 3.82 16.30
CA TYR A 108 -11.98 3.48 15.09
C TYR A 108 -10.54 3.03 15.40
N PRO A 109 -10.11 1.84 14.98
CA PRO A 109 -8.76 1.37 15.20
C PRO A 109 -7.76 2.09 14.27
N ARG A 110 -6.55 2.35 14.77
CA ARG A 110 -5.39 2.72 13.97
C ARG A 110 -4.24 1.79 14.32
N LEU A 111 -3.81 0.99 13.34
CA LEU A 111 -2.87 -0.10 13.56
C LEU A 111 -1.42 0.36 13.32
N THR A 112 -0.56 0.01 14.25
CA THR A 112 0.90 0.07 14.11
C THR A 112 1.44 -1.34 14.32
N LEU A 113 2.17 -1.86 13.33
CA LEU A 113 2.70 -3.22 13.39
C LEU A 113 4.12 -3.22 13.98
N ARG A 114 4.40 -4.13 14.93
CA ARG A 114 5.72 -4.28 15.56
C ARG A 114 6.13 -5.75 15.60
N PHE A 115 7.39 -6.06 15.30
CA PHE A 115 7.93 -7.41 15.50
C PHE A 115 8.19 -7.67 16.99
N THR A 116 8.00 -8.91 17.41
CA THR A 116 8.23 -9.39 18.78
C THR A 116 9.19 -10.56 18.77
N ASP A 117 9.73 -10.93 19.93
CA ASP A 117 10.58 -12.12 20.03
C ASP A 117 9.79 -13.44 20.04
N ASN A 118 8.48 -13.37 20.31
CA ASN A 118 7.60 -14.53 20.35
C ASN A 118 6.82 -14.68 19.04
N PRO A 119 6.98 -15.80 18.31
CA PRO A 119 6.16 -16.10 17.13
C PRO A 119 4.66 -16.21 17.42
N LEU A 120 4.31 -16.69 18.62
CA LEU A 120 2.92 -16.94 19.02
C LEU A 120 2.10 -15.68 19.24
N ASP A 121 2.75 -14.52 19.42
CA ASP A 121 2.06 -13.25 19.64
C ASP A 121 1.51 -12.67 18.32
N ARG A 122 1.64 -13.35 17.18
CA ARG A 122 1.14 -12.86 15.89
C ARG A 122 -0.33 -12.45 15.99
N ASN A 123 -0.64 -11.27 15.46
CA ASN A 123 -1.97 -10.64 15.49
C ASN A 123 -2.49 -10.28 16.89
N LEU A 124 -1.67 -10.43 17.93
CA LEU A 124 -2.03 -10.02 19.28
C LEU A 124 -1.85 -8.51 19.45
N VAL A 125 -2.81 -7.85 20.09
CA VAL A 125 -2.68 -6.43 20.48
C VAL A 125 -1.75 -6.33 21.69
N LEU A 126 -0.59 -5.73 21.50
CA LEU A 126 0.42 -5.52 22.55
C LEU A 126 0.09 -4.30 23.40
N GLU A 127 -0.22 -3.19 22.72
CA GLU A 127 -0.46 -1.91 23.38
C GLU A 127 -1.67 -1.23 22.76
N GLN A 128 -2.38 -0.49 23.60
CA GLN A 128 -3.47 0.36 23.16
C GLN A 128 -3.29 1.77 23.74
N SER A 129 -3.70 2.77 22.97
CA SER A 129 -3.77 4.16 23.42
C SER A 129 -4.99 4.84 22.81
N PRO A 130 -5.88 5.44 23.61
CA PRO A 130 -5.85 5.63 25.07
C PRO A 130 -5.96 4.33 25.92
N PRO A 131 -5.57 4.36 27.21
CA PRO A 131 -5.64 3.19 28.07
C PRO A 131 -7.09 2.73 28.30
N PRO A 132 -7.31 1.46 28.63
CA PRO A 132 -8.64 0.93 28.87
C PRO A 132 -9.36 1.68 30.00
N GLY A 133 -10.68 1.80 29.89
CA GLY A 133 -11.51 2.56 30.84
C GLY A 133 -11.52 4.07 30.60
N SER A 134 -10.68 4.59 29.69
CA SER A 134 -10.71 6.00 29.30
C SER A 134 -12.07 6.37 28.69
N ILE A 135 -12.58 7.56 29.01
CA ILE A 135 -13.80 8.10 28.39
C ILE A 135 -13.38 8.98 27.23
N VAL A 136 -13.84 8.64 26.03
CA VAL A 136 -13.54 9.36 24.80
C VAL A 136 -14.80 9.68 24.02
N LYS A 137 -14.70 10.61 23.08
CA LYS A 137 -15.77 10.86 22.10
C LYS A 137 -15.94 9.62 21.21
N ALA A 138 -17.18 9.24 20.93
CA ALA A 138 -17.52 8.28 19.89
C ALA A 138 -16.89 8.73 18.56
N GLY A 139 -16.44 7.77 17.77
CA GLY A 139 -15.67 8.01 16.56
C GLY A 139 -14.21 8.41 16.79
N ARG A 140 -13.70 8.41 18.03
CA ARG A 140 -12.27 8.63 18.26
C ARG A 140 -11.44 7.45 17.75
N ARG A 141 -10.26 7.78 17.21
CA ARG A 141 -9.26 6.81 16.80
C ARG A 141 -8.48 6.27 18.00
N ILE A 142 -8.36 4.96 18.10
CA ILE A 142 -7.61 4.21 19.11
C ILE A 142 -6.38 3.63 18.43
N ASN A 143 -5.20 4.02 18.88
CA ASN A 143 -3.94 3.48 18.36
C ASN A 143 -3.71 2.11 19.01
N LEU A 144 -3.55 1.09 18.17
CA LEU A 144 -3.21 -0.26 18.59
C LEU A 144 -1.83 -0.61 18.04
N VAL A 145 -0.94 -1.06 18.93
CA VAL A 145 0.30 -1.71 18.52
C VAL A 145 0.02 -3.20 18.47
N VAL A 146 0.11 -3.79 17.29
CA VAL A 146 -0.17 -5.20 17.03
C VAL A 146 1.14 -5.91 16.73
N SER A 147 1.30 -7.09 17.31
CA SER A 147 2.46 -7.93 17.05
C SER A 147 2.38 -8.57 15.66
N ARG A 148 3.48 -8.49 14.92
CA ARG A 148 3.73 -9.21 13.67
C ARG A 148 4.26 -10.62 13.91
N GLY A 149 4.41 -11.04 15.17
CA GLY A 149 5.18 -12.21 15.57
C GLY A 149 6.68 -11.97 15.45
N ALA A 150 7.42 -13.08 15.51
CA ALA A 150 8.85 -13.11 15.26
C ALA A 150 9.21 -12.78 13.81
N VAL A 151 10.47 -12.35 13.62
CA VAL A 151 11.04 -12.10 12.29
C VAL A 151 10.98 -13.37 11.43
N LEU A 152 11.23 -14.52 12.05
CA LEU A 152 10.98 -15.84 11.49
C LEU A 152 9.84 -16.50 12.25
N ASP A 153 8.73 -16.75 11.56
CA ASP A 153 7.56 -17.46 12.07
C ASP A 153 7.35 -18.82 11.40
N ARG A 154 8.02 -19.05 10.27
CA ARG A 154 8.02 -20.31 9.53
C ARG A 154 9.42 -20.63 9.04
N VAL A 155 9.72 -21.92 8.93
CA VAL A 155 10.96 -22.40 8.35
C VAL A 155 10.98 -22.08 6.86
N GLU A 156 11.98 -21.34 6.38
CA GLU A 156 12.14 -21.05 4.95
C GLU A 156 12.71 -22.27 4.20
N ASP A 157 12.71 -22.21 2.87
CA ASP A 157 13.41 -23.20 2.05
C ASP A 157 14.88 -22.79 1.86
N TYR A 158 15.77 -23.60 2.43
CA TYR A 158 17.21 -23.47 2.36
C TYR A 158 17.84 -24.47 1.38
N SER A 159 17.04 -25.31 0.73
CA SER A 159 17.50 -26.28 -0.27
C SER A 159 18.20 -25.56 -1.43
N GLY A 160 19.33 -26.10 -1.88
CA GLY A 160 20.16 -25.52 -2.94
C GLY A 160 21.06 -24.36 -2.50
N ARG A 161 20.92 -23.83 -1.28
CA ARG A 161 21.82 -22.79 -0.75
C ARG A 161 23.11 -23.39 -0.18
N ASN A 162 24.14 -22.57 -0.03
CA ASN A 162 25.36 -22.96 0.68
C ASN A 162 25.13 -22.90 2.20
N ILE A 163 25.64 -23.89 2.94
CA ILE A 163 25.52 -23.94 4.39
C ILE A 163 26.18 -22.74 5.10
N ASP A 164 27.30 -22.24 4.59
CA ASP A 164 28.03 -21.13 5.21
C ASP A 164 27.25 -19.81 5.05
N ASP A 165 26.63 -19.59 3.89
CA ASP A 165 25.74 -18.45 3.66
C ASP A 165 24.52 -18.51 4.59
N LEU A 166 23.95 -19.72 4.79
CA LEU A 166 22.85 -19.93 5.73
C LEU A 166 23.26 -19.60 7.17
N LYS A 167 24.46 -20.01 7.60
CA LYS A 167 24.98 -19.69 8.94
C LYS A 167 25.08 -18.18 9.14
N LEU A 168 25.61 -17.44 8.16
CA LEU A 168 25.71 -15.99 8.21
C LEU A 168 24.33 -15.32 8.26
N TYR A 169 23.38 -15.81 7.47
CA TYR A 169 22.01 -15.32 7.47
C TYR A 169 21.32 -15.49 8.83
N LEU A 170 21.40 -16.69 9.43
CA LEU A 170 20.80 -16.98 10.75
C LEU A 170 21.48 -16.18 11.88
N GLN A 171 22.79 -15.96 11.78
CA GLN A 171 23.52 -15.07 12.70
C GLN A 171 23.05 -13.62 12.59
N GLY A 172 22.81 -13.12 11.37
CA GLY A 172 22.30 -11.77 11.13
C GLY A 172 20.93 -11.51 11.78
N ILE A 173 20.02 -12.48 11.69
CA ILE A 173 18.69 -12.39 12.33
C ILE A 173 18.81 -12.45 13.86
N SER A 174 19.65 -13.36 14.36
CA SER A 174 19.91 -13.55 15.79
C SER A 174 20.60 -12.35 16.45
N ALA A 175 21.23 -11.46 15.66
CA ALA A 175 21.84 -10.23 16.20
C ALA A 175 20.79 -9.19 16.63
N THR A 176 19.59 -9.20 16.03
CA THR A 176 18.53 -8.22 16.30
C THR A 176 17.40 -8.80 17.16
N THR A 177 17.26 -10.12 17.20
CA THR A 177 16.14 -10.81 17.85
C THR A 177 16.61 -12.08 18.54
N LYS A 178 15.79 -12.64 19.44
CA LYS A 178 16.07 -13.93 20.07
C LYS A 178 16.30 -15.03 19.02
N THR A 179 17.36 -15.82 19.17
CA THR A 179 17.63 -16.97 18.30
C THR A 179 16.49 -17.98 18.38
N LEU A 180 15.72 -18.08 17.31
CA LEU A 180 14.61 -19.02 17.15
C LEU A 180 14.97 -20.20 16.27
N VAL A 181 15.94 -20.06 15.36
CA VAL A 181 16.37 -21.14 14.48
C VAL A 181 17.88 -21.32 14.59
N SER A 182 18.32 -22.56 14.80
CA SER A 182 19.73 -22.94 14.80
C SER A 182 19.95 -24.18 13.95
N ILE A 183 21.17 -24.37 13.46
CA ILE A 183 21.54 -25.56 12.66
C ILE A 183 22.05 -26.63 13.63
N ARG A 184 21.66 -27.89 13.43
CA ARG A 184 22.27 -29.02 14.15
C ARG A 184 23.70 -29.22 13.68
N GLU A 185 24.62 -29.28 14.63
CA GLU A 185 26.01 -29.62 14.37
C GLU A 185 26.35 -31.01 14.93
N PRO A 186 27.03 -31.87 14.14
CA PRO A 186 27.39 -31.70 12.73
C PRO A 186 26.21 -31.98 11.78
N PRO A 187 26.14 -31.31 10.61
CA PRO A 187 25.19 -31.66 9.56
C PRO A 187 25.57 -32.98 8.89
N LEU A 188 24.59 -33.65 8.26
CA LEU A 188 24.81 -34.92 7.57
C LEU A 188 25.38 -34.66 6.17
N TYR A 189 26.57 -35.16 5.89
CA TYR A 189 27.22 -34.96 4.60
C TYR A 189 27.15 -36.21 3.71
N ILE A 190 26.64 -36.07 2.48
CA ILE A 190 26.54 -37.15 1.48
C ILE A 190 27.19 -36.73 0.15
N PHE A 191 27.61 -37.70 -0.68
CA PHE A 191 28.08 -37.40 -2.03
C PHE A 191 26.88 -37.10 -2.93
N ASP A 192 26.97 -36.01 -3.70
CA ASP A 192 25.95 -35.58 -4.66
C ASP A 192 26.63 -34.81 -5.80
N ASN A 193 26.02 -34.75 -6.98
CA ASN A 193 26.60 -34.03 -8.11
C ASN A 193 26.64 -32.50 -7.91
N SER A 194 25.93 -31.96 -6.92
CA SER A 194 25.96 -30.55 -6.54
C SER A 194 27.29 -30.14 -5.93
N ALA A 195 27.59 -28.84 -5.94
CA ALA A 195 28.82 -28.30 -5.35
C ALA A 195 28.95 -28.68 -3.85
N PRO A 196 30.19 -28.85 -3.34
CA PRO A 196 30.41 -29.06 -1.91
C PRO A 196 29.81 -27.93 -1.08
N GLY A 197 29.12 -28.27 0.01
CA GLY A 197 28.46 -27.30 0.90
C GLY A 197 27.03 -26.93 0.51
N THR A 198 26.53 -27.40 -0.63
CA THR A 198 25.12 -27.22 -1.02
C THR A 198 24.19 -28.04 -0.14
N ILE A 199 23.14 -27.41 0.40
CA ILE A 199 22.09 -28.08 1.17
C ILE A 199 21.19 -28.86 0.21
N LEU A 200 21.06 -30.17 0.45
CA LEU A 200 20.28 -31.11 -0.36
C LEU A 200 18.90 -31.36 0.23
N ASP A 201 18.82 -31.43 1.55
CA ASP A 201 17.56 -31.59 2.26
C ASP A 201 17.64 -30.89 3.62
N GLN A 202 16.45 -30.55 4.14
CA GLN A 202 16.28 -29.95 5.44
C GLN A 202 15.10 -30.58 6.19
N GLU A 203 15.21 -30.57 7.52
CA GLU A 203 14.13 -30.88 8.46
C GLU A 203 14.22 -29.90 9.64
N PRO A 204 13.15 -29.20 10.04
CA PRO A 204 11.77 -29.28 9.52
C PRO A 204 11.60 -28.84 8.08
N LYS A 205 10.56 -29.35 7.42
CA LYS A 205 10.25 -29.00 6.03
C LYS A 205 9.89 -27.50 5.89
N PRO A 206 10.13 -26.90 4.71
CA PRO A 206 9.75 -25.52 4.44
C PRO A 206 8.27 -25.26 4.74
N GLY A 207 7.97 -24.12 5.34
CA GLY A 207 6.63 -23.73 5.78
C GLY A 207 6.22 -24.23 7.15
N THR A 208 7.01 -25.08 7.82
CA THR A 208 6.74 -25.51 9.20
C THR A 208 6.69 -24.29 10.13
N GLU A 209 5.64 -24.19 10.94
CA GLU A 209 5.48 -23.08 11.88
C GLU A 209 6.47 -23.18 13.04
N ILE A 210 7.15 -22.06 13.31
CA ILE A 210 8.12 -21.92 14.39
C ILE A 210 7.36 -21.38 15.60
N SER A 211 7.09 -22.22 16.58
CA SER A 211 6.46 -21.82 17.85
C SER A 211 7.49 -21.52 18.95
N GLY A 212 8.77 -21.81 18.71
CA GLY A 212 9.86 -21.64 19.67
C GLY A 212 11.22 -22.00 19.06
N PRO A 213 12.26 -22.21 19.89
CA PRO A 213 13.57 -22.63 19.42
C PRO A 213 13.48 -23.92 18.60
N THR A 214 13.84 -23.81 17.33
CA THR A 214 13.75 -24.85 16.31
C THR A 214 15.15 -25.18 15.82
N VAL A 215 15.49 -26.46 15.79
CA VAL A 215 16.78 -26.94 15.31
C VAL A 215 16.59 -27.51 13.90
N LEU A 216 17.41 -27.05 12.97
CA LEU A 216 17.40 -27.45 11.57
C LEU A 216 18.42 -28.56 11.34
N ASP A 217 17.93 -29.72 10.94
CA ASP A 217 18.70 -30.88 10.50
C ASP A 217 18.93 -30.76 8.99
N LEU A 218 20.19 -30.66 8.59
CA LEU A 218 20.59 -30.43 7.20
C LEU A 218 21.33 -31.62 6.64
N VAL A 219 20.98 -31.98 5.41
CA VAL A 219 21.76 -32.88 4.55
C VAL A 219 22.51 -32.03 3.54
N VAL A 220 23.83 -32.21 3.44
CA VAL A 220 24.73 -31.33 2.69
C VAL A 220 25.60 -32.13 1.73
N SER A 221 25.81 -31.60 0.52
CA SER A 221 26.68 -32.21 -0.49
C SER A 221 28.15 -32.14 -0.09
N LYS A 222 28.86 -33.26 -0.24
CA LYS A 222 30.32 -33.36 -0.23
C LYS A 222 30.95 -33.03 -1.59
N GLY A 223 30.14 -32.80 -2.61
CA GLY A 223 30.55 -32.83 -4.00
C GLY A 223 30.41 -34.22 -4.63
N PRO A 224 30.71 -34.32 -5.94
CA PRO A 224 30.64 -35.58 -6.66
C PRO A 224 31.54 -36.61 -6.02
N GLU A 225 31.09 -37.86 -5.99
CA GLU A 225 31.94 -38.96 -5.57
C GLU A 225 33.13 -39.04 -6.52
N SER A 226 34.33 -38.74 -6.01
CA SER A 226 35.56 -39.03 -6.73
C SER A 226 35.59 -40.53 -6.96
N ARG A 227 35.36 -40.97 -8.20
CA ARG A 227 35.52 -42.37 -8.55
C ARG A 227 36.97 -42.74 -8.24
N ASN A 228 37.18 -43.65 -7.29
CA ASN A 228 38.49 -44.26 -7.11
C ASN A 228 38.84 -44.96 -8.41
N ILE A 229 39.87 -44.47 -9.10
CA ILE A 229 40.37 -45.07 -10.33
C ILE A 229 41.51 -45.98 -9.90
N ALA A 230 41.32 -47.29 -10.03
CA ALA A 230 42.38 -48.26 -9.77
C ALA A 230 43.61 -47.88 -10.61
N MET A 231 44.75 -47.71 -9.94
CA MET A 231 45.99 -47.34 -10.62
C MET A 231 46.43 -48.51 -11.52
N PRO A 232 46.49 -48.36 -12.84
CA PRO A 232 46.91 -49.45 -13.71
C PRO A 232 48.39 -49.77 -13.47
N SER A 233 48.76 -51.03 -13.69
CA SER A 233 50.18 -51.38 -13.82
C SER A 233 50.75 -50.73 -15.09
N LEU A 234 51.73 -49.85 -14.87
CA LEU A 234 52.53 -49.21 -15.94
C LEU A 234 53.94 -49.77 -16.02
N ILE A 235 54.37 -50.55 -15.02
CA ILE A 235 55.70 -51.13 -14.92
C ILE A 235 55.91 -52.13 -16.06
N GLY A 236 57.06 -52.05 -16.73
CA GLY A 236 57.41 -52.92 -17.85
C GLY A 236 56.86 -52.50 -19.22
N LEU A 237 56.01 -51.46 -19.28
CA LEU A 237 55.53 -50.92 -20.56
C LEU A 237 56.59 -50.03 -21.21
N SER A 238 56.65 -50.05 -22.55
CA SER A 238 57.44 -49.05 -23.29
C SER A 238 56.85 -47.65 -23.11
N MET A 239 57.68 -46.61 -23.27
CA MET A 239 57.24 -45.21 -23.23
C MET A 239 56.04 -44.92 -24.15
N ARG A 240 55.99 -45.57 -25.32
CA ARG A 240 54.90 -45.41 -26.29
C ARG A 240 53.60 -46.04 -25.80
N GLU A 241 53.67 -47.25 -25.26
CA GLU A 241 52.51 -47.96 -24.71
C GLU A 241 51.99 -47.31 -23.43
N MET A 242 52.90 -46.90 -22.54
CA MET A 242 52.56 -46.14 -21.35
C MET A 242 51.84 -44.84 -21.71
N ALA A 243 52.35 -44.07 -22.67
CA ALA A 243 51.70 -42.83 -23.11
C ALA A 243 50.29 -43.08 -23.69
N SER A 244 50.11 -44.14 -24.47
CA SER A 244 48.80 -44.52 -25.02
C SER A 244 47.83 -44.98 -23.94
N LYS A 245 48.31 -45.62 -22.86
CA LYS A 245 47.46 -46.08 -21.76
C LYS A 245 47.14 -44.94 -20.80
N ALA A 246 48.11 -44.08 -20.53
CA ALA A 246 47.97 -42.88 -19.70
C ALA A 246 46.94 -41.90 -20.30
N SER A 247 46.90 -41.72 -21.63
CA SER A 247 45.93 -40.82 -22.27
C SER A 247 44.47 -41.29 -22.19
N THR A 248 44.24 -42.59 -21.97
CA THR A 248 42.89 -43.14 -21.78
C THR A 248 42.35 -42.98 -20.37
N ILE A 249 43.19 -42.55 -19.43
CA ILE A 249 42.87 -42.47 -18.01
C ILE A 249 42.77 -41.00 -17.62
N PRO A 250 41.71 -40.59 -16.91
CA PRO A 250 41.55 -39.19 -16.48
C PRO A 250 42.42 -38.88 -15.24
N LEU A 251 43.69 -39.28 -15.29
CA LEU A 251 44.72 -39.02 -14.27
C LEU A 251 45.86 -38.21 -14.90
N VAL A 252 46.46 -37.33 -14.10
CA VAL A 252 47.64 -36.56 -14.51
C VAL A 252 48.89 -37.32 -14.07
N PHE A 253 49.73 -37.71 -15.02
CA PHE A 253 50.97 -38.43 -14.74
C PHE A 253 52.18 -37.48 -14.78
N SER A 254 53.05 -37.59 -13.77
CA SER A 254 54.37 -36.95 -13.78
C SER A 254 55.45 -37.99 -14.03
N TYR A 255 56.37 -37.74 -14.96
CA TYR A 255 57.46 -38.66 -15.30
C TYR A 255 58.83 -38.07 -14.98
N LYS A 256 59.76 -38.92 -14.57
CA LYS A 256 61.19 -38.61 -14.42
C LYS A 256 61.99 -39.66 -15.19
N MET A 257 62.94 -39.19 -16.00
CA MET A 257 63.83 -40.08 -16.76
C MET A 257 65.15 -40.25 -16.01
N ARG A 258 65.70 -41.47 -16.05
CA ARG A 258 67.05 -41.77 -15.57
C ARG A 258 67.79 -42.66 -16.57
N SER A 259 69.11 -42.68 -16.49
CA SER A 259 69.93 -43.63 -17.24
C SER A 259 69.57 -45.06 -16.85
N ALA A 260 69.54 -45.95 -17.84
CA ALA A 260 69.26 -47.37 -17.64
C ALA A 260 70.45 -48.05 -16.92
N HIS A 261 70.17 -48.91 -15.96
CA HIS A 261 71.17 -49.80 -15.36
C HIS A 261 71.38 -51.07 -16.22
N GLU A 262 72.45 -51.82 -15.98
CA GLU A 262 72.93 -52.95 -16.81
C GLU A 262 71.89 -54.05 -17.12
N LYS A 263 70.78 -54.13 -16.37
CA LYS A 263 69.71 -55.14 -16.55
C LYS A 263 68.37 -54.56 -17.02
N GLU A 264 68.31 -53.27 -17.33
CA GLU A 264 67.08 -52.58 -17.71
C GLU A 264 67.04 -52.28 -19.21
N THR A 265 65.87 -52.44 -19.82
CA THR A 265 65.65 -52.08 -21.22
C THR A 265 65.41 -50.57 -21.35
N PRO A 266 66.25 -49.83 -22.11
CA PRO A 266 66.05 -48.40 -22.31
C PRO A 266 64.66 -48.08 -22.87
N GLY A 267 64.04 -47.02 -22.35
CA GLY A 267 62.70 -46.60 -22.80
C GLY A 267 61.52 -47.37 -22.19
N THR A 268 61.75 -48.12 -21.12
CA THR A 268 60.73 -48.89 -20.38
C THR A 268 60.47 -48.25 -19.01
N VAL A 269 59.23 -48.33 -18.51
CA VAL A 269 58.88 -47.87 -17.16
C VAL A 269 59.41 -48.88 -16.14
N VAL A 270 60.30 -48.43 -15.26
CA VAL A 270 60.97 -49.26 -14.25
C VAL A 270 60.33 -49.16 -12.87
N GLU A 271 59.66 -48.05 -12.59
CA GLU A 271 59.12 -47.75 -11.27
C GLU A 271 57.86 -46.88 -11.37
N GLN A 272 56.95 -47.09 -10.42
CA GLN A 272 55.70 -46.36 -10.29
C GLN A 272 55.51 -46.02 -8.81
N SER A 273 55.22 -44.75 -8.50
CA SER A 273 55.10 -44.28 -7.12
C SER A 273 53.88 -44.84 -6.38
N VAL A 274 52.77 -45.02 -7.10
CA VAL A 274 51.55 -45.64 -6.59
C VAL A 274 51.50 -47.07 -7.13
N GLN A 275 51.33 -48.05 -6.24
CA GLN A 275 51.32 -49.45 -6.65
C GLN A 275 50.14 -49.75 -7.60
N PRO A 276 50.30 -50.71 -8.52
CA PRO A 276 49.19 -51.21 -9.31
C PRO A 276 48.03 -51.68 -8.43
N ASP A 277 46.80 -51.54 -8.92
CA ASP A 277 45.57 -52.01 -8.28
C ASP A 277 45.26 -51.37 -6.90
N THR A 278 45.93 -50.27 -6.59
CA THR A 278 45.58 -49.42 -5.44
C THR A 278 44.47 -48.45 -5.86
N ASN A 279 43.42 -48.37 -5.05
CA ASN A 279 42.28 -47.45 -5.22
C ASN A 279 42.47 -46.14 -4.45
#